data_AF-S4P7Y0-F1
#
_entry.id   AF-S4P7Y0-F1
#
_cell.length_a   1.000
_cell.length_b   1.000
_cell.length_c   1.000
_cell.angle_alpha   90.00
_cell.angle_beta   90.00
_cell.angle_gamma   90.00
#
_symmetry.space_group_name_H-M   'P 1'
#
loop_
_entity.id
_entity.type
_entity.pdbx_description
1 polymer ?
#
loop_
_entity_poly.entity_id
_entity_poly.type
_entity_poly.pdbx_seq_one_letter_code
_entity_poly.pdbx_strand_id
1 'polypeptide(L)'
;MTIAGAVSHWYFRGPNANPSPVLYSIGKLLKYHLGSVAKGSFLITLFKVPRLILTYLHAKMSARAEKGSDCAKCGLKCCICCFYCFEKFIRYLNHNAYTIITIERCHFCKAAAKAFSTIVNNALQVATINSVGDFILFLGKCIVTAVTGIVGLLLLKRNSDLHFFAVPTLVICIFSFFIAHCILSLYEMVVDSLFLCVCEDRNMNSGDGQWKNSRLAELGGHRADRVELEELQEKY
;
A
#
# COMPACT_ATOMS: atom_id res chain seq x y z
N MET A 1 -8.21 5.22 -0.79
CA MET A 1 -8.93 6.48 -0.48
C MET A 1 -10.29 6.26 0.16
N THR A 2 -11.23 5.49 -0.41
CA THR A 2 -12.51 5.20 0.27
C THR A 2 -12.33 4.42 1.58
N ILE A 3 -11.49 3.38 1.55
CA ILE A 3 -11.11 2.58 2.73
C ILE A 3 -10.43 3.47 3.76
N ALA A 4 -9.40 4.20 3.36
CA ALA A 4 -8.70 5.17 4.21
C ALA A 4 -9.65 6.20 4.86
N GLY A 5 -10.63 6.73 4.12
CA GLY A 5 -11.64 7.63 4.65
C GLY A 5 -12.60 6.98 5.64
N ALA A 6 -12.97 5.72 5.41
CA ALA A 6 -13.81 4.97 6.35
C ALA A 6 -13.04 4.65 7.65
N VAL A 7 -11.77 4.24 7.51
CA VAL A 7 -10.84 3.96 8.62
C VAL A 7 -10.57 5.21 9.44
N SER A 8 -10.21 6.33 8.81
CA SER A 8 -9.97 7.59 9.51
C SER A 8 -11.23 8.10 10.20
N HIS A 9 -12.38 7.99 9.54
CA HIS A 9 -13.66 8.37 10.13
C HIS A 9 -13.99 7.54 11.37
N TRP A 10 -13.74 6.23 11.33
CA TRP A 10 -13.93 5.35 12.49
C TRP A 10 -12.92 5.66 13.60
N TYR A 11 -11.64 5.79 13.26
CA TYR A 11 -10.55 6.06 14.20
C TYR A 11 -10.78 7.34 15.00
N PHE A 12 -11.08 8.47 14.33
CA PHE A 12 -11.21 9.76 15.02
C PHE A 12 -12.59 10.04 15.64
N ARG A 13 -13.66 9.32 15.26
CA ARG A 13 -15.02 9.55 15.81
C ARG A 13 -15.51 8.45 16.76
N GLY A 14 -14.84 7.29 16.81
CA GLY A 14 -15.19 6.19 17.70
C GLY A 14 -16.70 5.86 17.68
N PRO A 15 -17.39 5.85 18.83
CA PRO A 15 -18.81 5.48 18.92
C PRO A 15 -19.78 6.45 18.22
N ASN A 16 -19.34 7.65 17.85
CA ASN A 16 -20.13 8.64 17.11
C ASN A 16 -19.93 8.53 15.59
N ALA A 17 -19.36 7.42 15.10
CA ALA A 17 -19.22 7.17 13.67
C ALA A 17 -20.59 6.90 13.01
N ASN A 18 -20.77 7.39 11.77
CA ASN A 18 -21.97 7.10 10.98
C ASN A 18 -22.14 5.59 10.81
N PRO A 19 -23.39 5.07 10.78
CA PRO A 19 -23.66 3.64 10.66
C PRO A 19 -23.15 3.02 9.35
N SER A 20 -22.96 3.82 8.30
CA SER A 20 -22.37 3.39 7.02
C SER A 20 -21.13 4.23 6.63
N PRO A 21 -19.97 4.02 7.29
CA PRO A 21 -18.77 4.83 7.07
C PRO A 21 -18.22 4.70 5.65
N VAL A 22 -18.45 3.56 4.99
CA VAL A 22 -18.04 3.30 3.61
C VAL A 22 -18.87 4.12 2.62
N LEU A 23 -20.21 4.11 2.73
CA LEU A 23 -21.09 4.90 1.86
C LEU A 23 -20.87 6.40 2.04
N TYR A 24 -20.71 6.83 3.30
CA TYR A 24 -20.36 8.22 3.61
C TYR A 24 -19.03 8.64 2.96
N SER A 25 -18.00 7.79 3.05
CA SER A 25 -16.69 8.04 2.45
C SER A 25 -16.72 8.06 0.93
N ILE A 26 -17.52 7.17 0.31
CA ILE A 26 -17.74 7.18 -1.15
C ILE A 26 -18.43 8.48 -1.59
N GLY A 27 -19.50 8.89 -0.91
CA GLY A 27 -20.21 10.13 -1.22
C GLY A 27 -19.31 11.37 -1.08
N LYS A 28 -18.46 11.41 -0.04
CA LYS A 28 -17.45 12.48 0.12
C LYS A 28 -16.36 12.43 -0.95
N LEU A 29 -15.88 11.24 -1.30
CA LEU A 29 -14.87 11.07 -2.35
C LEU A 29 -15.38 11.65 -3.67
N LEU A 30 -16.60 11.29 -4.06
CA LEU A 30 -17.19 11.72 -5.32
C LEU A 30 -17.47 13.23 -5.36
N LYS A 31 -17.91 13.82 -4.24
CA LYS A 31 -18.25 15.24 -4.18
C LYS A 31 -17.05 16.17 -4.00
N TYR A 32 -16.05 15.79 -3.18
CA TYR A 32 -15.00 16.72 -2.73
C TYR A 32 -13.59 16.34 -3.17
N HIS A 33 -13.32 15.08 -3.45
CA HIS A 33 -11.95 14.62 -3.68
C HIS A 33 -11.67 14.14 -5.12
N LEU A 34 -12.67 14.20 -6.01
CA LEU A 34 -12.52 13.80 -7.41
C LEU A 34 -11.37 14.58 -8.10
N GLY A 35 -11.23 15.87 -7.82
CA GLY A 35 -10.13 16.69 -8.35
C GLY A 35 -8.74 16.24 -7.87
N SER A 36 -8.62 15.79 -6.62
CA SER A 36 -7.36 15.25 -6.09
C SER A 36 -7.02 13.90 -6.73
N VAL A 37 -8.03 13.04 -6.94
CA VAL A 37 -7.87 11.75 -7.64
C VAL A 37 -7.48 11.96 -9.10
N ALA A 38 -8.08 12.96 -9.77
CA ALA A 38 -7.73 13.33 -11.14
C ALA A 38 -6.27 13.83 -11.20
N LYS A 39 -5.85 14.70 -10.27
CA LYS A 39 -4.49 15.22 -10.22
C LYS A 39 -3.44 14.14 -10.01
N GLY A 40 -3.65 13.22 -9.06
CA GLY A 40 -2.71 12.12 -8.86
C GLY A 40 -2.69 11.12 -10.03
N SER A 41 -3.85 10.82 -10.62
CA SER A 41 -3.92 9.97 -11.84
C SER A 41 -3.20 10.60 -13.03
N PHE A 42 -3.34 11.91 -13.21
CA PHE A 42 -2.60 12.68 -14.22
C PHE A 42 -1.09 12.63 -13.94
N LEU A 43 -0.67 12.82 -12.69
CA LEU A 43 0.74 12.76 -12.31
C LEU A 43 1.38 11.39 -12.60
N ILE A 44 0.69 10.28 -12.30
CA ILE A 44 1.17 8.94 -12.66
C ILE A 44 1.29 8.80 -14.18
N THR A 45 0.29 9.30 -14.92
CA THR A 45 0.26 9.22 -16.39
C THR A 45 1.39 10.01 -17.03
N LEU A 46 1.72 11.18 -16.46
CA LEU A 46 2.81 12.04 -16.91
C LEU A 46 4.17 11.32 -16.93
N PHE A 47 4.43 10.41 -15.98
CA PHE A 47 5.66 9.60 -15.96
C PHE A 47 5.51 8.25 -16.68
N LYS A 48 4.29 7.72 -16.76
CA LYS A 48 3.99 6.48 -17.49
C LYS A 48 4.11 6.63 -19.01
N VAL A 49 3.66 7.76 -19.58
CA VAL A 49 3.69 8.01 -21.03
C VAL A 49 5.13 8.06 -21.59
N PRO A 50 6.08 8.82 -21.00
CA PRO A 50 7.47 8.80 -21.43
C PRO A 50 8.09 7.41 -21.39
N ARG A 51 7.83 6.63 -20.32
CA ARG A 51 8.29 5.23 -20.24
C ARG A 51 7.76 4.38 -21.39
N LEU A 52 6.47 4.53 -21.73
CA LEU A 52 5.85 3.82 -22.86
C LEU A 52 6.51 4.19 -24.18
N ILE A 53 6.74 5.49 -24.42
CA ILE A 53 7.40 5.99 -25.63
C ILE A 53 8.84 5.46 -25.73
N LEU A 54 9.61 5.52 -24.65
CA LEU A 54 10.98 5.02 -24.61
C LEU A 54 11.05 3.50 -24.83
N THR A 55 10.11 2.74 -24.24
CA THR A 55 10.02 1.29 -24.44
C THR A 55 9.66 0.94 -25.89
N TYR A 56 8.74 1.70 -26.47
CA TYR A 56 8.37 1.56 -27.89
C TYR A 56 9.55 1.87 -28.82
N LEU A 57 10.30 2.96 -28.55
CA LEU A 57 11.48 3.31 -29.31
C LEU A 57 12.58 2.25 -29.18
N HIS A 58 12.80 1.71 -27.98
CA HIS A 58 13.73 0.60 -27.74
C HIS A 58 13.35 -0.64 -28.53
N ALA A 59 12.07 -1.02 -28.53
CA ALA A 59 11.57 -2.17 -29.30
C ALA A 59 11.77 -1.95 -30.81
N LYS A 60 11.46 -0.75 -31.32
CA LYS A 60 11.60 -0.42 -32.75
C LYS A 60 13.05 -0.36 -33.22
N MET A 61 13.97 0.16 -32.39
CA MET A 61 15.40 0.20 -32.67
C MET A 61 16.04 -1.20 -32.58
N SER A 62 15.58 -2.04 -31.65
CA SER A 62 16.04 -3.42 -31.51
C SER A 62 15.56 -4.32 -32.65
N ALA A 63 14.41 -4.01 -33.27
CA ALA A 63 13.91 -4.71 -34.45
C ALA A 63 14.60 -4.28 -35.76
N ARG A 64 15.25 -3.11 -35.81
CA ARG A 64 16.00 -2.57 -36.98
C ARG A 64 17.52 -2.65 -36.80
N ALA A 65 18.00 -3.58 -35.96
CA ALA A 65 19.30 -3.55 -35.29
C ALA A 65 20.57 -3.76 -36.15
N GLU A 66 20.55 -3.56 -37.46
CA GLU A 66 21.77 -3.67 -38.27
C GLU A 66 22.67 -2.42 -38.25
N LYS A 67 22.21 -1.25 -37.76
CA LYS A 67 22.99 0.02 -37.84
C LYS A 67 23.01 0.90 -36.58
N GLY A 68 22.66 0.37 -35.40
CA GLY A 68 22.58 1.17 -34.16
C GLY A 68 23.81 1.04 -33.25
N SER A 69 24.41 2.17 -32.83
CA SER A 69 25.49 2.22 -31.82
C SER A 69 25.04 1.63 -30.47
N ASP A 70 25.89 0.80 -29.86
CA ASP A 70 25.62 0.18 -28.56
C ASP A 70 25.48 1.20 -27.43
N CYS A 71 26.11 2.37 -27.55
CA CYS A 71 25.94 3.49 -26.62
C CYS A 71 24.49 4.00 -26.59
N ALA A 72 23.81 4.05 -27.74
CA ALA A 72 22.43 4.51 -27.82
C ALA A 72 21.46 3.49 -27.19
N LYS A 73 21.71 2.18 -27.35
CA LYS A 73 20.92 1.11 -26.70
C LYS A 73 21.09 1.14 -25.18
N CYS A 74 22.33 1.31 -24.71
CA CYS A 74 22.63 1.43 -23.28
C CYS A 74 21.94 2.64 -22.64
N GLY A 75 22.06 3.82 -23.28
CA GLY A 75 21.39 5.04 -22.82
C GLY A 75 19.87 4.90 -22.73
N LEU A 76 19.23 4.29 -23.73
CA LEU A 76 17.79 4.08 -23.75
C LEU A 76 17.34 3.13 -22.63
N LYS A 77 18.10 2.05 -22.38
CA LYS A 77 17.83 1.11 -21.29
C LYS A 77 17.95 1.78 -19.91
N CYS A 78 18.97 2.62 -19.73
CA CYS A 78 19.17 3.41 -18.51
C CYS A 78 17.98 4.36 -18.28
N CYS A 79 17.57 5.13 -19.30
CA CYS A 79 16.43 6.03 -19.21
C CYS A 79 15.12 5.29 -18.89
N ILE A 80 14.87 4.12 -19.51
CA ILE A 80 13.70 3.29 -19.20
C ILE A 80 13.71 2.87 -17.73
N CYS A 81 14.87 2.46 -17.19
CA CYS A 81 15.03 2.11 -15.78
C CYS A 81 14.75 3.31 -14.87
N CYS A 82 15.30 4.48 -15.17
CA CYS A 82 15.05 5.69 -14.39
C CYS A 82 13.55 6.03 -14.36
N PHE A 83 12.88 6.08 -15.52
CA PHE A 83 11.44 6.34 -15.58
C PHE A 83 10.60 5.24 -14.90
N TYR A 84 11.07 3.98 -14.89
CA TYR A 84 10.44 2.91 -14.13
C TYR A 84 10.47 3.18 -12.63
N CYS A 85 11.64 3.53 -12.09
CA CYS A 85 11.82 3.85 -10.69
C CYS A 85 11.00 5.09 -10.29
N PHE A 86 11.02 6.14 -11.11
CA PHE A 86 10.20 7.33 -10.89
C PHE A 86 8.70 7.03 -10.91
N GLU A 87 8.19 6.23 -11.87
CA GLU A 87 6.78 5.82 -11.91
C GLU A 87 6.39 5.08 -10.61
N LYS A 88 7.24 4.15 -10.16
CA LYS A 88 7.01 3.39 -8.92
C LYS A 88 6.99 4.30 -7.69
N PHE A 89 7.95 5.21 -7.59
CA PHE A 89 8.01 6.18 -6.50
C PHE A 89 6.79 7.10 -6.48
N ILE A 90 6.41 7.67 -7.63
CA ILE A 90 5.22 8.55 -7.73
C ILE A 90 3.93 7.78 -7.39
N ARG A 91 3.82 6.51 -7.80
CA ARG A 91 2.67 5.68 -7.42
C ARG A 91 2.61 5.46 -5.91
N TYR A 92 3.75 5.16 -5.29
CA TYR A 92 3.86 5.00 -3.84
C TYR A 92 3.52 6.30 -3.10
N LEU A 93 4.07 7.44 -3.54
CA LEU A 93 3.75 8.75 -2.98
C LEU A 93 2.26 9.09 -3.12
N ASN A 94 1.66 8.84 -4.29
CA ASN A 94 0.23 9.09 -4.51
C ASN A 94 -0.66 8.27 -3.58
N HIS A 95 -0.30 6.99 -3.35
CA HIS A 95 -1.03 6.14 -2.44
C HIS A 95 -1.06 6.75 -1.03
N ASN A 96 0.13 7.08 -0.49
CA ASN A 96 0.27 7.69 0.83
C ASN A 96 -0.40 9.07 0.92
N ALA A 97 -0.26 9.90 -0.13
CA ALA A 97 -0.91 11.20 -0.21
C ALA A 97 -2.44 11.08 -0.14
N TYR A 98 -3.05 10.13 -0.85
CA TYR A 98 -4.50 9.91 -0.81
C TYR A 98 -4.99 9.50 0.58
N THR A 99 -4.19 8.75 1.34
CA THR A 99 -4.50 8.42 2.73
C THR A 99 -4.46 9.67 3.61
N ILE A 100 -3.44 10.54 3.47
CA ILE A 100 -3.38 11.81 4.22
C ILE A 100 -4.53 12.76 3.85
N ILE A 101 -4.91 12.86 2.57
CA ILE A 101 -6.07 13.65 2.13
C ILE A 101 -7.33 13.22 2.88
N THR A 102 -7.50 11.92 3.11
CA THR A 102 -8.67 11.40 3.81
C THR A 102 -8.64 11.62 5.33
N ILE A 103 -7.45 11.80 5.90
CA ILE A 103 -7.26 12.08 7.33
C ILE A 103 -7.43 13.58 7.59
N GLU A 104 -6.59 14.42 6.96
CA GLU A 104 -6.53 15.86 7.23
C GLU A 104 -7.56 16.70 6.45
N ARG A 105 -8.23 16.13 5.44
CA ARG A 105 -9.11 16.85 4.51
C ARG A 105 -8.41 18.02 3.80
N CYS A 106 -7.14 17.86 3.43
CA CYS A 106 -6.36 18.85 2.68
C CYS A 106 -6.27 18.53 1.18
N HIS A 107 -5.80 19.48 0.37
CA HIS A 107 -5.63 19.29 -1.08
C HIS A 107 -4.37 18.46 -1.39
N PHE A 108 -4.36 17.79 -2.57
CA PHE A 108 -3.33 16.82 -2.96
C PHE A 108 -1.88 17.28 -2.78
N CYS A 109 -1.51 18.52 -3.13
CA CYS A 109 -0.12 18.98 -2.98
C CYS A 109 0.34 19.05 -1.54
N LYS A 110 -0.49 19.57 -0.63
CA LYS A 110 -0.17 19.62 0.80
C LYS A 110 -0.07 18.20 1.38
N ALA A 111 -1.01 17.33 1.03
CA ALA A 111 -0.98 15.94 1.47
C ALA A 111 0.24 15.17 0.93
N ALA A 112 0.62 15.38 -0.33
CA ALA A 112 1.80 14.76 -0.91
C ALA A 112 3.10 15.26 -0.25
N ALA A 113 3.20 16.56 0.04
CA ALA A 113 4.33 17.11 0.78
C ALA A 113 4.44 16.51 2.19
N LYS A 114 3.30 16.36 2.88
CA LYS A 114 3.26 15.72 4.19
C LYS A 114 3.63 14.24 4.13
N ALA A 115 3.06 13.50 3.18
CA ALA A 115 3.39 12.08 2.95
C ALA A 115 4.88 11.90 2.67
N PHE A 116 5.45 12.75 1.82
CA PHE A 116 6.88 12.74 1.53
C PHE A 116 7.72 13.00 2.78
N SER A 117 7.39 14.02 3.57
CA SER A 117 8.07 14.33 4.83
C SER A 117 8.01 13.16 5.81
N THR A 118 6.84 12.54 5.97
CA THR A 118 6.66 11.36 6.85
C THR A 118 7.51 10.18 6.38
N ILE A 119 7.53 9.90 5.07
CA ILE A 119 8.34 8.83 4.50
C ILE A 119 9.84 9.08 4.71
N VAL A 120 10.32 10.32 4.52
CA VAL A 120 11.75 10.64 4.66
C VAL A 120 12.18 10.63 6.13
N ASN A 121 11.40 11.25 7.02
CA ASN A 121 11.76 11.38 8.43
C ASN A 121 11.69 10.04 9.20
N ASN A 122 10.88 9.09 8.73
CA ASN A 122 10.70 7.78 9.37
C ASN A 122 10.92 6.62 8.40
N ALA A 123 11.80 6.78 7.41
CA ALA A 123 11.98 5.85 6.30
C ALA A 123 12.22 4.40 6.77
N LEU A 124 13.06 4.20 7.79
CA LEU A 124 13.36 2.89 8.34
C LEU A 124 12.13 2.23 8.97
N GLN A 125 11.36 2.98 9.76
CA GLN A 125 10.18 2.46 10.44
C GLN A 125 9.07 2.14 9.44
N VAL A 126 8.83 3.04 8.47
CA VAL A 126 7.85 2.84 7.39
C VAL A 126 8.23 1.63 6.54
N ALA A 127 9.48 1.52 6.12
CA ALA A 127 9.96 0.39 5.33
C ALA A 127 9.86 -0.94 6.10
N THR A 128 10.20 -0.93 7.39
CA THR A 128 10.11 -2.14 8.24
C THR A 128 8.66 -2.60 8.38
N ILE A 129 7.74 -1.69 8.69
CA ILE A 129 6.31 -2.00 8.87
C ILE A 129 5.69 -2.51 7.57
N ASN A 130 5.95 -1.84 6.43
CA ASN A 130 5.45 -2.27 5.13
C ASN A 130 6.01 -3.65 4.74
N SER A 131 7.31 -3.88 4.94
CA SER A 131 7.96 -5.15 4.61
C SER A 131 7.45 -6.32 5.46
N VAL A 132 7.32 -6.12 6.78
CA VAL A 132 6.79 -7.14 7.70
C VAL A 132 5.31 -7.40 7.41
N GLY A 133 4.52 -6.35 7.16
CA GLY A 133 3.11 -6.45 6.77
C GLY A 133 2.93 -7.26 5.49
N ASP A 134 3.68 -6.92 4.44
CA ASP A 134 3.66 -7.63 3.16
C ASP A 134 4.00 -9.11 3.33
N PHE A 135 5.01 -9.43 4.15
CA PHE A 135 5.41 -10.80 4.42
C PHE A 135 4.31 -11.60 5.15
N ILE A 136 3.70 -11.03 6.19
CA ILE A 136 2.62 -11.67 6.95
C ILE A 136 1.40 -11.90 6.05
N LEU A 137 1.01 -10.91 5.25
CA LEU A 137 -0.12 -11.01 4.33
C LEU A 137 0.16 -12.00 3.19
N PHE A 138 1.41 -12.10 2.73
CA PHE A 138 1.84 -13.12 1.78
C PHE A 138 1.70 -14.53 2.36
N LEU A 139 2.18 -14.74 3.60
CA LEU A 139 2.03 -16.02 4.29
C LEU A 139 0.55 -16.39 4.47
N GLY A 140 -0.29 -15.41 4.78
CA GLY A 140 -1.74 -15.57 4.81
C GLY A 140 -2.34 -16.07 3.48
N LYS A 141 -1.92 -15.50 2.34
CA LYS A 141 -2.36 -15.93 0.99
C LYS A 141 -1.98 -17.39 0.74
N CYS A 142 -0.76 -17.79 1.11
CA CYS A 142 -0.26 -19.15 0.96
C CYS A 142 -1.03 -20.15 1.85
N ILE A 143 -1.25 -19.83 3.12
CA ILE A 143 -1.96 -20.70 4.07
C ILE A 143 -3.41 -20.92 3.62
N VAL A 144 -4.13 -19.85 3.27
CA VAL A 144 -5.53 -19.96 2.80
C VAL A 144 -5.63 -20.84 1.57
N THR A 145 -4.72 -20.65 0.60
CA THR A 145 -4.70 -21.46 -0.63
C THR A 145 -4.35 -22.92 -0.34
N ALA A 146 -3.37 -23.18 0.54
CA ALA A 146 -2.95 -24.54 0.90
C ALA A 146 -4.05 -25.30 1.66
N VAL A 147 -4.67 -24.67 2.67
CA VAL A 147 -5.77 -25.28 3.44
C VAL A 147 -6.96 -25.59 2.53
N THR A 148 -7.36 -24.63 1.69
CA THR A 148 -8.49 -24.82 0.76
C THR A 148 -8.17 -25.90 -0.28
N GLY A 149 -6.94 -25.96 -0.77
CA GLY A 149 -6.47 -27.01 -1.68
C GLY A 149 -6.47 -28.40 -1.03
N ILE A 150 -5.99 -28.54 0.20
CA ILE A 150 -5.99 -29.80 0.95
C ILE A 150 -7.42 -30.27 1.22
N VAL A 151 -8.28 -29.37 1.70
CA VAL A 151 -9.70 -29.70 1.94
C VAL A 151 -10.40 -30.08 0.63
N GLY A 152 -10.19 -29.32 -0.44
CA GLY A 152 -10.73 -29.63 -1.77
C GLY A 152 -10.27 -31.00 -2.29
N LEU A 153 -8.99 -31.32 -2.11
CA LEU A 153 -8.42 -32.62 -2.51
C LEU A 153 -9.03 -33.77 -1.70
N LEU A 154 -9.15 -33.62 -0.38
CA LEU A 154 -9.73 -34.66 0.49
C LEU A 154 -11.21 -34.91 0.17
N LEU A 155 -11.99 -33.86 -0.09
CA LEU A 155 -13.40 -33.97 -0.47
C LEU A 155 -13.58 -34.65 -1.83
N LEU A 156 -12.79 -34.27 -2.83
CA LEU A 156 -12.88 -34.88 -4.15
C LEU A 156 -12.37 -36.32 -4.18
N LYS A 157 -11.30 -36.62 -3.44
CA LYS A 157 -10.75 -37.99 -3.32
C LYS A 157 -11.73 -38.97 -2.67
N ARG A 158 -12.67 -38.47 -1.85
CA ARG A 158 -13.72 -39.31 -1.21
C ARG A 158 -14.79 -39.77 -2.21
N ASN A 159 -14.92 -39.14 -3.37
CA ASN A 159 -15.89 -39.51 -4.40
C ASN A 159 -15.22 -40.42 -5.44
N SER A 160 -15.54 -41.72 -5.41
CA SER A 160 -14.96 -42.75 -6.29
C SER A 160 -15.36 -42.64 -7.76
N ASP A 161 -16.38 -41.85 -8.10
CA ASP A 161 -16.84 -41.63 -9.48
C ASP A 161 -15.99 -40.60 -10.25
N LEU A 162 -15.07 -39.90 -9.59
CA LEU A 162 -14.23 -38.85 -10.19
C LEU A 162 -12.81 -39.34 -10.49
N HIS A 163 -12.59 -39.83 -11.70
CA HIS A 163 -11.28 -40.30 -12.16
C HIS A 163 -10.24 -39.16 -12.36
N PHE A 164 -10.69 -37.92 -12.57
CA PHE A 164 -9.84 -36.72 -12.78
C PHE A 164 -10.01 -35.68 -11.67
N PHE A 165 -9.81 -36.05 -10.40
CA PHE A 165 -9.94 -35.14 -9.25
C PHE A 165 -8.87 -34.02 -9.19
N ALA A 166 -7.75 -34.18 -9.88
CA ALA A 166 -6.66 -33.20 -9.88
C ALA A 166 -7.04 -31.88 -10.58
N VAL A 167 -7.79 -31.95 -11.68
CA VAL A 167 -8.15 -30.75 -12.48
C VAL A 167 -9.08 -29.81 -11.71
N PRO A 168 -10.21 -30.26 -11.11
CA PRO A 168 -11.06 -29.38 -10.33
C PRO A 168 -10.37 -28.86 -9.06
N THR A 169 -9.48 -29.67 -8.44
CA THR A 169 -8.68 -29.22 -7.28
C THR A 169 -7.76 -28.07 -7.65
N LEU A 170 -7.10 -28.13 -8.81
CA LEU A 170 -6.27 -27.03 -9.32
C LEU A 170 -7.12 -25.75 -9.53
N VAL A 171 -8.30 -25.89 -10.13
CA VAL A 171 -9.24 -24.78 -10.32
C VAL A 171 -9.63 -24.15 -8.98
N ILE A 172 -9.98 -24.96 -7.98
CA ILE A 172 -10.29 -24.48 -6.61
C ILE A 172 -9.11 -23.72 -6.01
N CYS A 173 -7.88 -24.22 -6.14
CA CYS A 173 -6.69 -23.53 -5.66
C CYS A 173 -6.48 -22.17 -6.33
N ILE A 174 -6.67 -22.07 -7.65
CA ILE A 174 -6.55 -20.80 -8.39
C ILE A 174 -7.58 -19.79 -7.88
N PHE A 175 -8.86 -20.19 -7.82
CA PHE A 175 -9.92 -19.30 -7.34
C PHE A 175 -9.72 -18.89 -5.87
N SER A 176 -9.33 -19.84 -5.02
CA SER A 176 -9.00 -19.56 -3.61
C SER A 176 -7.87 -18.55 -3.48
N PHE A 177 -6.84 -18.63 -4.32
CA PHE A 177 -5.74 -17.68 -4.32
C PHE A 177 -6.22 -16.27 -4.67
N PHE A 178 -7.05 -16.12 -5.71
CA PHE A 178 -7.62 -14.83 -6.09
C PHE A 178 -8.50 -14.23 -4.98
N ILE A 179 -9.37 -15.05 -4.38
CA ILE A 179 -10.23 -14.60 -3.27
C ILE A 179 -9.37 -14.17 -2.08
N ALA A 180 -8.38 -14.98 -1.70
CA ALA A 180 -7.45 -14.64 -0.63
C ALA A 180 -6.70 -13.34 -0.93
N HIS A 181 -6.26 -13.14 -2.17
CA HIS A 181 -5.61 -11.91 -2.60
C HIS A 181 -6.54 -10.69 -2.49
N CYS A 182 -7.79 -10.79 -2.92
CA CYS A 182 -8.77 -9.71 -2.80
C CYS A 182 -9.03 -9.32 -1.33
N ILE A 183 -9.23 -10.30 -0.44
CA ILE A 183 -9.50 -9.99 0.98
C ILE A 183 -8.25 -9.46 1.68
N LEU A 184 -7.09 -10.11 1.49
CA LEU A 184 -5.87 -9.72 2.20
C LEU A 184 -5.31 -8.37 1.70
N SER A 185 -5.54 -8.00 0.44
CA SER A 185 -5.21 -6.65 -0.05
C SER A 185 -6.11 -5.55 0.56
N LEU A 186 -7.36 -5.87 0.91
CA LEU A 186 -8.20 -4.94 1.68
C LEU A 186 -7.66 -4.76 3.11
N TYR A 187 -7.21 -5.83 3.74
CA TYR A 187 -6.56 -5.76 5.05
C TYR A 187 -5.29 -4.92 5.02
N GLU A 188 -4.43 -5.10 4.01
CA GLU A 188 -3.23 -4.27 3.75
C GLU A 188 -3.58 -2.78 3.76
N MET A 189 -4.57 -2.39 2.94
CA MET A 189 -5.05 -1.01 2.84
C MET A 189 -5.57 -0.44 4.17
N VAL A 190 -6.22 -1.27 5.00
CA VAL A 190 -6.72 -0.86 6.32
C VAL A 190 -5.57 -0.64 7.29
N VAL A 191 -4.60 -1.56 7.32
CA VAL A 191 -3.41 -1.46 8.20
C VAL A 191 -2.59 -0.22 7.85
N ASP A 192 -2.33 0.03 6.57
CA ASP A 192 -1.60 1.23 6.12
C ASP A 192 -2.34 2.52 6.51
N SER A 193 -3.66 2.52 6.33
CA SER A 193 -4.51 3.66 6.69
C SER A 193 -4.50 3.91 8.20
N LEU A 194 -4.59 2.86 9.01
CA LEU A 194 -4.52 2.95 10.48
C LEU A 194 -3.15 3.44 10.93
N PHE A 195 -2.07 2.91 10.34
CA PHE A 195 -0.71 3.33 10.65
C PHE A 195 -0.52 4.82 10.36
N LEU A 196 -0.98 5.29 9.20
CA LEU A 196 -0.95 6.72 8.88
C LEU A 196 -1.85 7.55 9.81
N CYS A 197 -3.03 7.07 10.21
CA CYS A 197 -3.84 7.75 11.22
C CYS A 197 -3.09 7.92 12.54
N VAL A 198 -2.38 6.88 12.99
CA VAL A 198 -1.56 6.90 14.20
C VAL A 198 -0.38 7.89 14.07
N CYS A 199 0.34 7.86 12.95
CA CYS A 199 1.43 8.81 12.70
C CYS A 199 0.96 10.26 12.70
N GLU A 200 -0.19 10.52 12.06
CA GLU A 200 -0.78 11.84 11.98
C GLU A 200 -1.30 12.31 13.34
N ASP A 201 -1.95 11.43 14.10
CA ASP A 201 -2.40 11.73 15.47
C ASP A 201 -1.21 12.06 16.38
N ARG A 202 -0.10 11.31 16.28
CA ARG A 202 1.15 11.63 16.98
C ARG A 202 1.70 13.00 16.59
N ASN A 203 1.69 13.35 15.30
CA ASN A 203 2.19 14.62 14.80
C ASN A 203 1.29 15.81 15.19
N MET A 204 -0.01 15.61 15.31
CA MET A 204 -0.96 16.67 15.67
C MET A 204 -1.03 16.91 17.18
N ASN A 205 -0.98 15.83 17.97
CA ASN A 205 -1.31 15.91 19.40
C ASN A 205 -0.12 15.72 20.34
N SER A 206 1.11 15.46 19.85
CA SER A 206 2.43 15.36 20.55
C SER A 206 2.54 14.50 21.83
N GLY A 207 1.46 14.24 22.56
CA GLY A 207 1.42 13.66 23.90
C GLY A 207 0.02 13.35 24.43
N ASP A 208 -1.10 13.75 23.80
CA ASP A 208 -2.46 13.45 24.31
C ASP A 208 -3.41 12.83 23.25
N GLY A 209 -2.83 12.28 22.18
CA GLY A 209 -3.58 11.63 21.09
C GLY A 209 -4.13 10.26 21.45
N GLN A 210 -5.21 9.86 20.78
CA GLN A 210 -5.84 8.53 20.94
C GLN A 210 -4.88 7.38 20.58
N TRP A 211 -3.78 7.67 19.89
CA TRP A 211 -2.71 6.71 19.63
C TRP A 211 -2.09 6.12 20.91
N LYS A 212 -2.03 6.86 22.04
CA LYS A 212 -1.46 6.37 23.31
C LYS A 212 -2.19 5.14 23.86
N ASN A 213 -3.50 5.05 23.64
CA ASN A 213 -4.32 3.92 24.06
C ASN A 213 -4.25 2.74 23.06
N SER A 214 -3.52 2.89 21.95
CA SER A 214 -3.39 1.87 20.92
C SER A 214 -2.19 0.96 21.22
N ARG A 215 -2.33 -0.36 21.07
CA ARG A 215 -1.23 -1.34 21.27
C ARG A 215 0.01 -1.11 20.36
N LEU A 216 -0.12 -0.30 19.32
CA LEU A 216 0.99 0.16 18.49
C LEU A 216 1.92 1.15 19.23
N ALA A 217 1.41 1.87 20.25
CA ALA A 217 2.22 2.76 21.08
C ALA A 217 3.25 2.00 21.91
N GLU A 218 2.86 0.83 22.44
CA GLU A 218 3.77 -0.07 23.16
C GLU A 218 4.90 -0.59 22.27
N LEU A 219 4.63 -0.83 20.98
CA LEU A 219 5.62 -1.32 20.02
C LEU A 219 6.54 -0.22 19.47
N GLY A 220 6.07 1.03 19.40
CA GLY A 220 6.81 2.16 18.80
C GLY A 220 7.47 3.14 19.78
N GLY A 221 7.08 3.18 21.06
CA GLY A 221 7.42 4.28 21.97
C GLY A 221 8.42 3.98 23.08
N HIS A 222 8.67 2.73 23.47
CA HIS A 222 9.39 2.47 24.72
C HIS A 222 10.92 2.37 24.61
N ARG A 223 11.50 2.56 23.42
CA ARG A 223 12.96 2.53 23.20
C ARG A 223 13.57 3.92 23.01
N ALA A 224 12.89 4.87 22.36
CA ALA A 224 13.44 6.22 22.15
C ALA A 224 13.39 7.04 23.45
N ASP A 225 12.24 7.08 24.12
CA ASP A 225 12.09 7.82 25.39
C ASP A 225 12.93 7.22 26.53
N ARG A 226 13.21 5.91 26.49
CA ARG A 226 14.05 5.24 27.49
C ARG A 226 15.53 5.61 27.32
N VAL A 227 16.00 5.78 26.09
CA VAL A 227 17.39 6.20 25.80
C VAL A 227 17.58 7.67 26.16
N GLU A 228 16.62 8.56 25.88
CA GLU A 228 16.68 9.96 26.32
C GLU A 228 16.59 10.11 27.85
N LEU A 229 15.80 9.26 28.54
CA LEU A 229 15.74 9.24 30.00
C LEU A 229 16.99 8.64 30.65
N GLU A 230 17.60 7.61 30.05
CA GLU A 230 18.87 7.03 30.50
C GLU A 230 20.03 8.02 30.29
N GLU A 231 20.09 8.74 29.16
CA GLU A 231 21.10 9.78 28.91
C GLU A 231 20.93 11.02 29.82
N LEU A 232 19.71 11.32 30.28
CA LEU A 232 19.45 12.39 31.26
C LEU A 232 19.74 11.96 32.71
N GLN A 233 19.60 10.68 33.03
CA GLN A 233 19.96 10.13 34.35
C GLN A 233 21.46 9.87 34.50
N GLU A 234 22.22 9.65 33.42
CA GLU A 234 23.69 9.58 33.47
C GLU A 234 24.37 10.95 33.59
N LYS A 235 23.62 12.04 33.39
CA LYS A 235 24.14 13.41 33.38
C LYS A 235 23.88 14.18 34.69
N TYR A 236 23.24 13.55 35.67
CA TYR A 236 22.98 14.05 37.03
C TYR A 236 23.38 13.01 38.07
#